data_AF-A0A075A2Z5-F1
#
_entry.id   AF-A0A075A2Z5-F1
#
_cell.length_a   1.000
_cell.length_b   1.000
_cell.length_c   1.000
_cell.angle_alpha   90.00
_cell.angle_beta   90.00
_cell.angle_gamma   90.00
#
_symmetry.space_group_name_H-M   'P 1'
#
loop_
_entity.id
_entity.type
_entity.pdbx_description
1 polymer ?
#
loop_
_entity_poly.entity_id
_entity_poly.type
_entity_poly.pdbx_seq_one_letter_code
_entity_poly.pdbx_strand_id
1 'polypeptide(L)'
;MGGGLSKIIPGIYVGGLAAARSQMQLEKHHITHICTVLQNTVEFSRWSKIPNRKQIVFRADDSPSEDLSKFFEDACFFIHEARVADGAVLIHCACGVSRSVTITLAYLMVVTDFSLAELFKAVQGARHCACPNHGFMQQLLDFERSGRVAMLREKLFSRFGEWPAERRKQDTDALTAAIEAQEHFILHGVYPGEEPLDGLTPSAMHAADPEGKATNPDLPAPVGKLKHTVFTVYSDDKPRSLEEFIASRCPPEDVGTKAEDK
;
A
#
# COMPACT_ATOMS: atom_id res chain seq x y z
N MET A 1 -1.94 -1.09 -19.07
CA MET A 1 -1.77 -2.30 -18.23
C MET A 1 -0.86 -1.99 -17.04
N GLY A 2 -1.39 -2.02 -15.81
CA GLY A 2 -0.73 -1.57 -14.56
C GLY A 2 0.34 -2.49 -13.96
N GLY A 3 1.10 -3.23 -14.77
CA GLY A 3 2.10 -4.20 -14.27
C GLY A 3 3.36 -3.58 -13.65
N GLY A 4 3.65 -2.32 -13.99
CA GLY A 4 4.83 -1.59 -13.52
C GLY A 4 4.71 -1.03 -12.10
N LEU A 5 5.85 -0.67 -11.53
CA LEU A 5 5.98 0.00 -10.25
C LEU A 5 5.84 1.52 -10.44
N SER A 6 5.01 2.16 -9.64
CA SER A 6 4.79 3.62 -9.65
C SER A 6 5.29 4.23 -8.35
N LYS A 7 6.07 5.31 -8.43
CA LYS A 7 6.43 6.13 -7.25
C LYS A 7 5.24 6.99 -6.89
N ILE A 8 4.80 6.94 -5.63
CA ILE A 8 3.72 7.80 -5.12
C ILE A 8 4.30 9.06 -4.49
N ILE A 9 5.17 8.86 -3.49
CA ILE A 9 5.97 9.91 -2.84
C ILE A 9 7.39 9.36 -2.55
N PRO A 10 8.37 10.16 -2.13
CA PRO A 10 9.69 9.65 -1.74
C PRO A 10 9.62 8.46 -0.77
N GLY A 11 10.23 7.35 -1.17
CA GLY A 11 10.27 6.10 -0.40
C GLY A 11 9.02 5.21 -0.48
N ILE A 12 7.96 5.62 -1.20
CA ILE A 12 6.73 4.81 -1.34
C ILE A 12 6.43 4.51 -2.79
N TYR A 13 6.24 3.21 -3.06
CA TYR A 13 5.94 2.69 -4.37
C TYR A 13 4.73 1.75 -4.33
N VAL A 14 3.92 1.79 -5.39
CA VAL A 14 2.77 0.91 -5.57
C VAL A 14 2.92 0.12 -6.86
N GLY A 15 2.58 -1.17 -6.82
CA GLY A 15 2.70 -2.02 -8.00
C GLY A 15 1.83 -3.28 -7.95
N GLY A 16 1.85 -4.02 -9.05
CA GLY A 16 1.30 -5.37 -9.14
C GLY A 16 2.33 -6.46 -8.81
N LEU A 17 1.92 -7.72 -8.94
CA LEU A 17 2.77 -8.87 -8.68
C LEU A 17 4.00 -8.93 -9.61
N ALA A 18 3.87 -8.44 -10.85
CA ALA A 18 4.98 -8.37 -11.80
C ALA A 18 6.11 -7.44 -11.31
N ALA A 19 5.75 -6.27 -10.76
CA ALA A 19 6.70 -5.35 -10.13
C ALA A 19 7.40 -6.01 -8.93
N ALA A 20 6.65 -6.67 -8.05
CA ALA A 20 7.19 -7.33 -6.87
C ALA A 20 8.13 -8.52 -7.19
N ARG A 21 8.00 -9.12 -8.37
CA ARG A 21 8.92 -10.18 -8.85
C ARG A 21 10.12 -9.65 -9.62
N SER A 22 10.15 -8.37 -9.96
CA SER A 22 11.19 -7.78 -10.79
C SER A 22 12.37 -7.29 -9.94
N GLN A 23 13.39 -8.13 -9.78
CA GLN A 23 14.61 -7.76 -9.04
C GLN A 23 15.22 -6.45 -9.55
N MET A 24 15.23 -6.25 -10.87
CA MET A 24 15.69 -5.02 -11.51
C MET A 24 14.91 -3.78 -11.01
N GLN A 25 13.58 -3.84 -10.91
CA GLN A 25 12.80 -2.71 -10.38
C GLN A 25 13.05 -2.50 -8.89
N LEU A 26 13.14 -3.59 -8.12
CA LEU A 26 13.40 -3.50 -6.67
C LEU A 26 14.77 -2.86 -6.38
N GLU A 27 15.80 -3.23 -7.14
CA GLU A 27 17.15 -2.66 -7.01
C GLU A 27 17.22 -1.21 -7.51
N LYS A 28 16.66 -0.93 -8.69
CA LYS A 28 16.63 0.42 -9.29
C LYS A 28 15.98 1.45 -8.37
N HIS A 29 14.97 1.04 -7.60
CA HIS A 29 14.22 1.91 -6.70
C HIS A 29 14.62 1.75 -5.23
N HIS A 30 15.72 1.05 -4.96
CA HIS A 30 16.27 0.83 -3.61
C HIS A 30 15.21 0.32 -2.62
N ILE A 31 14.34 -0.59 -3.07
CA ILE A 31 13.31 -1.19 -2.24
C ILE A 31 13.98 -2.05 -1.16
N THR A 32 13.64 -1.78 0.10
CA THR A 32 14.06 -2.54 1.28
C THR A 32 12.89 -3.28 1.91
N HIS A 33 11.67 -2.77 1.75
CA HIS A 33 10.47 -3.34 2.36
C HIS A 33 9.44 -3.72 1.30
N ILE A 34 8.81 -4.89 1.45
CA ILE A 34 7.69 -5.32 0.61
C ILE A 34 6.45 -5.55 1.47
N CYS A 35 5.39 -4.79 1.20
CA CYS A 35 4.07 -4.97 1.78
C CYS A 35 3.17 -5.67 0.76
N THR A 36 2.91 -6.96 0.96
CA THR A 36 2.08 -7.80 0.09
C THR A 36 0.65 -7.85 0.62
N VAL A 37 -0.34 -7.55 -0.23
CA VAL A 37 -1.77 -7.71 0.09
C VAL A 37 -2.42 -8.69 -0.90
N LEU A 38 -2.39 -9.98 -0.57
CA LEU A 38 -2.82 -11.09 -1.43
C LEU A 38 -3.30 -12.26 -0.56
N GLN A 39 -4.38 -12.92 -0.98
CA GLN A 39 -4.88 -14.12 -0.32
C GLN A 39 -3.87 -15.28 -0.32
N ASN A 40 -3.26 -15.52 -1.49
CA ASN A 40 -2.21 -16.53 -1.64
C ASN A 40 -0.86 -15.94 -1.29
N THR A 41 -0.10 -16.66 -0.48
CA THR A 41 1.27 -16.26 -0.12
C THR A 41 2.16 -16.31 -1.35
N VAL A 42 2.79 -15.18 -1.66
CA VAL A 42 3.94 -15.13 -2.56
C VAL A 42 5.16 -15.00 -1.67
N GLU A 43 5.82 -16.12 -1.43
CA GLU A 43 7.08 -16.13 -0.70
C GLU A 43 8.19 -15.76 -1.70
N PHE A 44 8.84 -14.63 -1.45
CA PHE A 44 10.02 -14.25 -2.22
C PHE A 44 11.23 -14.86 -1.50
N SER A 45 11.44 -16.17 -1.64
CA SER A 45 12.50 -16.98 -0.98
C SER A 45 13.92 -16.42 -0.98
N ARG A 46 14.21 -15.48 -1.88
CA ARG A 46 15.50 -14.79 -1.96
C ARG A 46 15.50 -13.42 -1.27
N TRP A 47 14.33 -12.81 -1.08
CA TRP A 47 14.17 -11.48 -0.46
C TRP A 47 14.50 -11.48 1.02
N SER A 48 13.93 -12.45 1.75
CA SER A 48 14.13 -12.64 3.20
C SER A 48 15.58 -12.97 3.58
N LYS A 49 16.40 -13.43 2.61
CA LYS A 49 17.81 -13.76 2.81
C LYS A 49 18.76 -12.58 2.61
N ILE A 50 18.26 -11.43 2.16
CA ILE A 50 19.09 -10.25 1.92
C ILE A 50 19.07 -9.39 3.18
N PRO A 51 20.23 -9.03 3.75
CA PRO A 51 20.31 -8.18 4.93
C PRO A 51 19.52 -6.89 4.76
N ASN A 52 18.87 -6.44 5.84
CA ASN A 52 18.08 -5.20 5.89
C ASN A 52 16.88 -5.14 4.91
N ARG A 53 16.47 -6.29 4.34
CA ARG A 53 15.21 -6.38 3.60
C ARG A 53 14.13 -7.06 4.43
N LYS A 54 12.93 -6.50 4.41
CA LYS A 54 11.78 -7.03 5.18
C LYS A 54 10.58 -7.26 4.27
N GLN A 55 9.72 -8.18 4.66
CA GLN A 55 8.44 -8.41 3.99
C GLN A 55 7.33 -8.63 5.03
N ILE A 56 6.17 -8.05 4.76
CA ILE A 56 4.92 -8.34 5.45
C ILE A 56 3.86 -8.81 4.45
N VAL A 57 3.03 -9.78 4.84
CA VAL A 57 1.96 -10.32 4.00
C VAL A 57 0.62 -10.21 4.74
N PHE A 58 -0.25 -9.35 4.23
CA PHE A 58 -1.65 -9.25 4.63
C PHE A 58 -2.50 -10.11 3.71
N ARG A 59 -3.09 -11.19 4.26
CA ARG A 59 -3.97 -12.09 3.50
C ARG A 59 -5.35 -11.47 3.37
N ALA A 60 -5.73 -11.16 2.14
CA ALA A 60 -7.00 -10.52 1.81
C ALA A 60 -7.38 -10.72 0.34
N ASP A 61 -8.66 -10.99 0.11
CA ASP A 61 -9.27 -11.00 -1.22
C ASP A 61 -9.59 -9.58 -1.71
N ASP A 62 -9.74 -9.41 -3.02
CA ASP A 62 -10.19 -8.14 -3.61
C ASP A 62 -11.71 -8.06 -3.66
N SER A 63 -12.33 -8.21 -2.50
CA SER A 63 -13.78 -8.24 -2.35
C SER A 63 -14.25 -7.03 -1.56
N PRO A 64 -15.38 -6.39 -1.93
CA PRO A 64 -15.99 -5.33 -1.13
C PRO A 64 -16.38 -5.77 0.29
N SER A 65 -16.54 -7.08 0.52
CA SER A 65 -16.84 -7.66 1.83
C SER A 65 -15.61 -8.01 2.68
N GLU A 66 -14.39 -7.94 2.10
CA GLU A 66 -13.16 -8.16 2.86
C GLU A 66 -12.85 -6.93 3.72
N ASP A 67 -12.43 -7.15 4.97
CA ASP A 67 -12.04 -6.07 5.87
C ASP A 67 -10.51 -5.87 5.82
N LEU A 68 -10.07 -4.80 5.16
CA LEU A 68 -8.67 -4.36 5.16
C LEU A 68 -8.37 -3.39 6.30
N SER A 69 -9.37 -2.78 6.92
CA SER A 69 -9.18 -1.77 7.98
C SER A 69 -8.49 -2.33 9.22
N LYS A 70 -8.61 -3.65 9.43
CA LYS A 70 -7.86 -4.40 10.46
C LYS A 70 -6.34 -4.38 10.26
N PHE A 71 -5.85 -4.10 9.05
CA PHE A 71 -4.42 -4.03 8.73
C PHE A 71 -3.84 -2.63 8.75
N PHE A 72 -4.66 -1.58 8.86
CA PHE A 72 -4.18 -0.21 8.68
C PHE A 72 -3.08 0.17 9.68
N GLU A 73 -3.23 -0.22 10.96
CA GLU A 73 -2.21 0.04 11.97
C GLU A 73 -0.89 -0.65 11.61
N ASP A 74 -0.88 -1.98 11.49
CA ASP A 74 0.34 -2.74 11.17
C ASP A 74 1.00 -2.30 9.86
N ALA A 75 0.20 -2.02 8.84
CA ALA A 75 0.70 -1.53 7.56
C ALA A 75 1.36 -0.16 7.71
N CYS A 76 0.74 0.77 8.45
CA CYS A 76 1.32 2.09 8.67
C CYS A 76 2.66 2.01 9.38
N PHE A 77 2.77 1.19 10.42
CA PHE A 77 4.03 0.98 11.13
C PHE A 77 5.11 0.40 10.21
N PHE A 78 4.79 -0.64 9.43
CA PHE A 78 5.74 -1.28 8.52
C PHE A 78 6.20 -0.34 7.40
N ILE A 79 5.28 0.42 6.81
CA ILE A 79 5.59 1.40 5.77
C ILE A 79 6.46 2.53 6.33
N HIS A 80 6.12 3.06 7.51
CA HIS A 80 6.87 4.16 8.11
C HIS A 80 8.28 3.74 8.52
N GLU A 81 8.43 2.54 9.10
CA GLU A 81 9.73 1.96 9.47
C GLU A 81 10.70 1.96 8.28
N ALA A 82 10.22 1.56 7.09
CA ALA A 82 11.02 1.56 5.87
C ALA A 82 11.55 2.96 5.52
N ARG A 83 10.70 3.97 5.66
CA ARG A 83 11.03 5.36 5.30
C ARG A 83 11.97 6.02 6.30
N VAL A 84 11.79 5.74 7.59
CA VAL A 84 12.66 6.23 8.68
C VAL A 84 14.07 5.65 8.53
N ALA A 85 14.18 4.40 8.09
CA ALA A 85 15.46 3.75 7.81
C ALA A 85 16.10 4.15 6.47
N ASP A 86 15.68 5.27 5.86
CA ASP A 86 16.15 5.74 4.55
C ASP A 86 16.00 4.73 3.41
N GLY A 87 15.09 3.77 3.59
CA GLY A 87 14.73 2.79 2.58
C GLY A 87 13.50 3.21 1.76
N ALA A 88 13.08 2.28 0.93
CA ALA A 88 11.83 2.39 0.18
C ALA A 88 10.97 1.14 0.36
N VAL A 89 9.66 1.34 0.34
CA VAL A 89 8.67 0.26 0.44
C VAL A 89 7.88 0.12 -0.85
N LEU A 90 7.75 -1.12 -1.31
CA LEU A 90 6.80 -1.51 -2.34
C LEU A 90 5.54 -2.07 -1.69
N ILE A 91 4.40 -1.40 -1.89
CA ILE A 91 3.08 -1.88 -1.49
C ILE A 91 2.43 -2.49 -2.74
N HIS A 92 2.17 -3.79 -2.72
CA HIS A 92 1.65 -4.48 -3.91
C HIS A 92 0.51 -5.44 -3.59
N CYS A 93 -0.31 -5.67 -4.62
CA CYS A 93 -1.29 -6.75 -4.64
C CYS A 93 -1.15 -7.52 -5.96
N ALA A 94 -2.24 -8.00 -6.56
CA ALA A 94 -2.19 -8.72 -7.83
C ALA A 94 -1.87 -7.77 -8.99
N CYS A 95 -2.71 -6.73 -9.15
CA CYS A 95 -2.61 -5.77 -10.26
C CYS A 95 -2.13 -4.38 -9.82
N GLY A 96 -2.00 -4.15 -8.51
CA GLY A 96 -1.68 -2.83 -7.97
C GLY A 96 -2.79 -1.81 -8.18
N VAL A 97 -4.06 -2.22 -8.13
CA VAL A 97 -5.23 -1.40 -8.47
C VAL A 97 -6.05 -1.06 -7.23
N SER A 98 -6.39 -2.06 -6.42
CA SER A 98 -7.36 -1.92 -5.33
C SER A 98 -6.71 -2.10 -3.95
N ARG A 99 -6.53 -3.33 -3.46
CA ARG A 99 -5.97 -3.63 -2.11
C ARG A 99 -4.72 -2.83 -1.72
N SER A 100 -3.70 -2.81 -2.59
CA SER A 100 -2.45 -2.09 -2.33
C SER A 100 -2.64 -0.58 -2.31
N VAL A 101 -3.53 -0.07 -3.16
CA VAL A 101 -3.90 1.36 -3.17
C VAL A 101 -4.64 1.72 -1.89
N THR A 102 -5.55 0.87 -1.40
CA THR A 102 -6.24 1.06 -0.12
C THR A 102 -5.27 1.20 1.04
N ILE A 103 -4.30 0.29 1.16
CA ILE A 103 -3.26 0.37 2.21
C ILE A 103 -2.42 1.65 2.06
N THR A 104 -2.09 2.04 0.83
CA THR A 104 -1.33 3.26 0.55
C THR A 104 -2.10 4.51 0.99
N LEU A 105 -3.38 4.61 0.66
CA LEU A 105 -4.24 5.74 1.05
C LEU A 105 -4.38 5.83 2.57
N ALA A 106 -4.63 4.69 3.24
CA ALA A 106 -4.71 4.64 4.70
C ALA A 106 -3.44 5.21 5.36
N TYR A 107 -2.26 4.82 4.85
CA TYR A 107 -1.01 5.36 5.34
C TYR A 107 -0.84 6.85 5.07
N LEU A 108 -1.14 7.31 3.85
CA LEU A 108 -0.99 8.71 3.48
C LEU A 108 -1.86 9.64 4.35
N MET A 109 -3.10 9.25 4.66
CA MET A 109 -3.97 10.00 5.58
C MET A 109 -3.37 10.13 6.98
N VAL A 110 -2.65 9.09 7.44
CA VAL A 110 -2.00 9.11 8.75
C VAL A 110 -0.81 10.07 8.77
N VAL A 111 -0.03 10.17 7.70
CA VAL A 111 1.24 10.94 7.71
C VAL A 111 1.16 12.31 7.06
N THR A 112 0.03 12.68 6.45
CA THR A 112 -0.18 13.99 5.81
C THR A 112 -1.51 14.61 6.23
N ASP A 113 -1.69 15.90 5.95
CA ASP A 113 -2.92 16.63 6.28
C ASP A 113 -3.93 16.69 5.12
N PHE A 114 -3.71 15.90 4.07
CA PHE A 114 -4.64 15.82 2.93
C PHE A 114 -5.83 14.93 3.26
N SER A 115 -7.00 15.31 2.72
CA SER A 115 -8.20 14.49 2.76
C SER A 115 -8.04 13.22 1.90
N LEU A 116 -8.87 12.21 2.18
CA LEU A 116 -8.96 11.00 1.35
C LEU A 116 -9.22 11.33 -0.12
N ALA A 117 -10.06 12.33 -0.39
CA ALA A 117 -10.41 12.73 -1.75
C ALA A 117 -9.18 13.28 -2.50
N GLU A 118 -8.39 14.14 -1.86
CA GLU A 118 -7.15 14.67 -2.43
C GLU A 118 -6.10 13.57 -2.60
N LEU A 119 -5.94 12.70 -1.61
CA LEU A 119 -4.99 11.58 -1.68
C LEU A 119 -5.38 10.57 -2.76
N PHE A 120 -6.66 10.33 -2.97
CA PHE A 120 -7.11 9.47 -4.05
C PHE A 120 -6.75 10.06 -5.42
N LYS A 121 -6.96 11.37 -5.64
CA LYS A 121 -6.49 12.06 -6.84
C LYS A 121 -4.97 11.97 -6.97
N ALA A 122 -4.21 12.22 -5.90
CA ALA A 122 -2.75 12.16 -5.90
C ALA A 122 -2.24 10.76 -6.33
N VAL A 123 -2.82 9.69 -5.75
CA VAL A 123 -2.43 8.33 -6.12
C VAL A 123 -2.85 7.99 -7.54
N GLN A 124 -3.99 8.51 -8.03
CA GLN A 124 -4.36 8.36 -9.44
C GLN A 124 -3.40 9.10 -10.38
N GLY A 125 -3.01 10.34 -10.08
CA GLY A 125 -2.04 11.08 -10.89
C GLY A 125 -0.66 10.43 -10.94
N ALA A 126 -0.24 9.75 -9.86
CA ALA A 126 1.00 8.96 -9.85
C ALA A 126 0.83 7.55 -10.45
N ARG A 127 -0.40 7.02 -10.43
CA ARG A 127 -0.73 5.66 -10.87
C ARG A 127 -2.16 5.60 -11.40
N HIS A 128 -2.31 5.86 -12.69
CA HIS A 128 -3.62 6.08 -13.35
C HIS A 128 -4.62 4.93 -13.19
N CYS A 129 -4.14 3.69 -12.98
CA CYS A 129 -4.99 2.52 -12.76
C CYS A 129 -5.48 2.34 -11.31
N ALA A 130 -5.15 3.26 -10.39
CA ALA A 130 -5.57 3.20 -9.00
C ALA A 130 -7.09 3.31 -8.88
N CYS A 131 -7.72 2.27 -8.33
CA CYS A 131 -9.16 2.16 -8.18
C CYS A 131 -9.49 1.12 -7.10
N PRO A 132 -9.48 1.50 -5.81
CA PRO A 132 -10.04 0.67 -4.73
C PRO A 132 -11.46 0.24 -5.06
N ASN A 133 -11.82 -1.00 -4.70
CA ASN A 133 -13.22 -1.39 -4.76
C ASN A 133 -14.08 -0.56 -3.79
N HIS A 134 -15.40 -0.57 -4.01
CA HIS A 134 -16.31 0.29 -3.25
C HIS A 134 -16.35 -0.01 -1.74
N GLY A 135 -16.17 -1.27 -1.31
CA GLY A 135 -16.13 -1.64 0.10
C GLY A 135 -14.88 -1.10 0.79
N PHE A 136 -13.73 -1.16 0.12
CA PHE A 136 -12.50 -0.57 0.61
C PHE A 136 -12.55 0.96 0.64
N MET A 137 -13.22 1.59 -0.34
CA MET A 137 -13.43 3.04 -0.30
C MET A 137 -14.30 3.44 0.90
N GLN A 138 -15.35 2.68 1.23
CA GLN A 138 -16.12 2.92 2.46
C GLN A 138 -15.28 2.75 3.72
N GLN A 139 -14.46 1.71 3.82
CA GLN A 139 -13.55 1.53 4.96
C GLN A 139 -12.57 2.70 5.12
N LEU A 140 -12.09 3.30 4.03
CA LEU A 140 -11.24 4.50 4.08
C LEU A 140 -12.02 5.74 4.55
N LEU A 141 -13.25 5.93 4.07
CA LEU A 141 -14.12 7.03 4.51
C LEU A 141 -14.46 6.93 6.00
N ASP A 142 -14.76 5.72 6.47
CA ASP A 142 -14.99 5.45 7.90
C ASP A 142 -13.71 5.70 8.71
N PHE A 143 -12.55 5.30 8.19
CA PHE A 143 -11.27 5.54 8.83
C PHE A 143 -10.97 7.05 8.97
N GLU A 144 -11.19 7.85 7.92
CA GLU A 144 -11.07 9.31 7.94
C GLU A 144 -11.98 9.97 8.99
N ARG A 145 -13.24 9.51 9.11
CA ARG A 145 -14.24 10.09 10.01
C ARG A 145 -14.18 9.62 11.46
N SER A 146 -13.58 8.47 11.71
CA SER A 146 -13.61 7.80 13.03
C SER A 146 -12.62 8.35 14.06
N GLY A 147 -11.81 9.36 13.72
CA GLY A 147 -10.71 9.86 14.57
C GLY A 147 -9.51 8.90 14.68
N ARG A 148 -9.64 7.66 14.16
CA ARG A 148 -8.57 6.66 14.17
C ARG A 148 -7.33 7.12 13.40
N VAL A 149 -7.46 7.98 12.38
CA VAL A 149 -6.31 8.59 11.67
C VAL A 149 -5.44 9.39 12.64
N ALA A 150 -6.03 10.29 13.42
CA ALA A 150 -5.30 11.12 14.38
C ALA A 150 -4.66 10.25 15.48
N MET A 151 -5.42 9.29 16.04
CA MET A 151 -4.89 8.35 17.03
C MET A 151 -3.70 7.54 16.49
N LEU A 152 -3.79 7.06 15.24
CA LEU A 152 -2.70 6.29 14.64
C LEU A 152 -1.50 7.18 14.31
N ARG A 153 -1.71 8.43 13.90
CA ARG A 153 -0.64 9.42 13.70
C ARG A 153 0.14 9.67 14.99
N GLU A 154 -0.55 9.90 16.10
CA GLU A 154 0.07 10.08 17.42
C GLU A 154 0.87 8.85 17.84
N LYS A 155 0.31 7.64 17.67
CA LYS A 155 1.03 6.38 17.94
C LYS A 155 2.29 6.25 17.08
N LEU A 156 2.19 6.58 15.79
CA LEU A 156 3.29 6.48 14.83
C LEU A 156 4.43 7.43 15.24
N PHE A 157 4.12 8.70 15.51
CA PHE A 157 5.11 9.70 15.89
C PHE A 157 5.67 9.47 17.29
N SER A 158 4.88 8.91 18.21
CA SER A 158 5.40 8.49 19.53
C SER A 158 6.46 7.40 19.40
N ARG A 159 6.38 6.53 18.38
CA ARG A 159 7.36 5.45 18.17
C ARG A 159 8.57 5.89 17.36
N PHE A 160 8.36 6.66 16.29
CA PHE A 160 9.41 6.97 15.31
C PHE A 160 9.93 8.40 15.37
N GLY A 161 9.34 9.23 16.23
CA GLY A 161 9.54 10.68 16.21
C GLY A 161 8.70 11.36 15.14
N GLU A 162 8.73 12.69 15.13
CA GLU A 162 8.08 13.46 14.08
C GLU A 162 8.79 13.30 12.74
N TRP A 163 8.00 13.30 11.67
CA TRP A 163 8.55 13.30 10.31
C TRP A 163 9.28 14.62 10.03
N PRO A 164 10.57 14.62 9.60
CA PRO A 164 11.36 15.83 9.40
C PRO A 164 10.69 16.83 8.46
N ALA A 165 10.78 18.13 8.77
CA ALA A 165 10.07 19.20 8.04
C ALA A 165 10.40 19.20 6.54
N GLU A 166 11.67 19.02 6.17
CA GLU A 166 12.11 18.96 4.77
C GLU A 166 11.49 17.76 4.03
N ARG A 167 11.41 16.59 4.68
CA ARG A 167 10.79 15.40 4.09
C ARG A 167 9.29 15.54 3.98
N ARG A 168 8.65 16.16 4.98
CA ARG A 168 7.23 16.50 4.96
C ARG A 168 6.91 17.43 3.80
N LYS A 169 7.75 18.45 3.57
CA LYS A 169 7.63 19.35 2.42
C LYS A 169 7.75 18.59 1.09
N GLN A 170 8.76 17.71 0.96
CA GLN A 170 8.92 16.89 -0.26
C GLN A 170 7.71 15.98 -0.51
N ASP A 171 7.13 15.41 0.54
CA ASP A 171 5.92 14.59 0.44
C ASP A 171 4.73 15.43 -0.03
N THR A 172 4.52 16.61 0.56
CA THR A 172 3.48 17.56 0.16
C THR A 172 3.64 18.02 -1.29
N ASP A 173 4.84 18.43 -1.69
CA ASP A 173 5.12 18.90 -3.06
C ASP A 173 4.84 17.78 -4.09
N ALA A 174 5.22 16.54 -3.78
CA ALA A 174 4.96 15.38 -4.63
C ALA A 174 3.46 15.05 -4.74
N LEU A 175 2.72 15.12 -3.65
CA LEU A 175 1.27 14.90 -3.64
C LEU A 175 0.54 15.98 -4.43
N THR A 176 0.86 17.26 -4.20
CA THR A 176 0.25 18.39 -4.92
C THR A 176 0.49 18.29 -6.42
N ALA A 177 1.72 18.02 -6.87
CA ALA A 177 2.02 17.83 -8.29
C ALA A 177 1.24 16.66 -8.91
N ALA A 178 1.05 15.56 -8.16
CA ALA A 178 0.25 14.43 -8.63
C ALA A 178 -1.25 14.74 -8.68
N ILE A 179 -1.77 15.55 -7.75
CA ILE A 179 -3.15 16.06 -7.80
C ILE A 179 -3.36 16.91 -9.05
N GLU A 180 -2.46 17.86 -9.31
CA GLU A 180 -2.51 18.71 -10.50
C GLU A 180 -2.49 17.89 -11.80
N ALA A 181 -1.66 16.84 -11.86
CA ALA A 181 -1.62 15.92 -13.00
C ALA A 181 -2.95 15.18 -13.21
N GLN A 182 -3.60 14.74 -12.12
CA GLN A 182 -4.91 14.08 -12.20
C GLN A 182 -6.01 15.06 -12.61
N GLU A 183 -5.99 16.29 -12.11
CA GLU A 183 -6.96 17.31 -12.46
C GLU A 183 -6.83 17.74 -13.92
N HIS A 184 -5.61 17.86 -14.43
CA HIS A 184 -5.35 18.06 -15.85
C HIS A 184 -5.96 16.93 -16.69
N PHE A 185 -5.76 15.66 -16.30
CA PHE A 185 -6.37 14.53 -16.99
C PHE A 185 -7.90 14.58 -16.98
N ILE A 186 -8.51 14.95 -15.85
CA ILE A 186 -9.98 15.08 -15.75
C ILE A 186 -10.51 16.16 -16.71
N LEU A 187 -9.79 17.27 -16.85
CA LEU A 187 -10.21 18.39 -17.69
C LEU A 187 -9.92 18.17 -19.18
N HIS A 188 -8.82 17.52 -19.51
CA HIS A 188 -8.29 17.45 -20.88
C HIS A 188 -8.30 16.06 -21.49
N GLY A 189 -8.56 15.01 -20.71
CA GLY A 189 -8.51 13.61 -21.15
C GLY A 189 -7.09 13.08 -21.37
N VAL A 190 -6.07 13.86 -21.06
CA VAL A 190 -4.64 13.53 -21.23
C VAL A 190 -3.83 13.97 -20.01
N TYR A 191 -2.83 13.16 -19.64
CA TYR A 191 -1.91 13.55 -18.57
C TYR A 191 -0.84 14.53 -19.09
N PRO A 192 -0.28 15.39 -18.23
CA PRO A 192 0.77 16.31 -18.65
C PRO A 192 1.94 15.59 -19.34
N GLY A 193 2.28 16.03 -20.56
CA GLY A 193 3.37 15.46 -21.36
C GLY A 193 2.99 14.27 -22.25
N GLU A 194 1.72 13.83 -22.22
CA GLU A 194 1.18 12.88 -23.21
C GLU A 194 0.51 13.64 -24.36
N GLU A 195 0.78 13.24 -25.60
CA GLU A 195 0.04 13.74 -26.76
C GLU A 195 -1.39 13.16 -26.75
N PRO A 196 -2.43 13.96 -27.03
CA PRO A 196 -3.76 13.42 -27.26
C PRO A 196 -3.73 12.36 -28.35
N LEU A 197 -4.29 11.18 -28.06
CA LEU A 197 -4.58 10.20 -29.10
C LEU A 197 -5.55 10.87 -30.08
N ASP A 198 -5.10 11.10 -31.31
CA ASP A 198 -5.89 11.72 -32.38
C ASP A 198 -7.31 11.13 -32.42
N GLY A 199 -8.33 11.96 -32.15
CA GLY A 199 -9.72 11.68 -32.55
C GLY A 199 -10.71 11.20 -31.48
N LEU A 200 -10.36 11.09 -30.19
CA LEU A 200 -11.36 10.80 -29.14
C LEU A 200 -11.69 12.07 -28.35
N THR A 201 -12.56 12.90 -28.92
CA THR A 201 -13.22 13.95 -28.14
C THR A 201 -14.26 13.32 -27.19
N PRO A 202 -14.56 13.95 -26.02
CA PRO A 202 -15.56 13.45 -25.07
C PRO A 202 -16.98 13.26 -25.64
N SER A 203 -17.24 13.73 -26.86
CA SER A 203 -18.51 13.58 -27.57
C SER A 203 -18.83 12.14 -28.01
N ALA A 204 -17.85 11.23 -28.03
CA ALA A 204 -18.04 9.87 -28.54
C ALA A 204 -18.63 8.86 -27.53
N MET A 205 -18.85 9.24 -26.26
CA MET A 205 -19.34 8.30 -25.23
C MET A 205 -20.85 8.05 -25.23
N HIS A 206 -21.62 8.62 -26.17
CA HIS A 206 -23.08 8.49 -26.21
C HIS A 206 -23.67 7.47 -27.19
N ALA A 207 -22.87 6.59 -27.78
CA ALA A 207 -23.39 5.49 -28.60
C ALA A 207 -23.15 4.14 -27.91
N ALA A 208 -24.03 3.77 -26.98
CA ALA A 208 -24.18 2.38 -26.56
C ALA A 208 -25.07 1.68 -27.59
N ASP A 209 -24.48 0.77 -28.37
CA ASP A 209 -25.21 -0.18 -29.20
C ASP A 209 -25.67 -1.36 -28.32
N PRO A 210 -26.97 -1.67 -28.22
CA PRO A 210 -27.47 -2.69 -27.31
C PRO A 210 -27.55 -4.01 -28.06
N GLU A 211 -26.45 -4.79 -28.12
CA GLU A 211 -26.50 -6.26 -28.26
C GLU A 211 -25.08 -6.83 -28.43
N GLY A 212 -24.57 -7.50 -27.38
CA GLY A 212 -23.28 -8.17 -27.42
C GLY A 212 -23.18 -9.27 -26.39
N LYS A 213 -23.83 -10.41 -26.65
CA LYS A 213 -23.68 -11.64 -25.86
C LYS A 213 -22.22 -12.10 -25.89
N ALA A 214 -21.54 -12.08 -24.74
CA ALA A 214 -20.28 -12.80 -24.56
C ALA A 214 -20.56 -14.19 -23.96
N THR A 215 -20.26 -15.24 -24.71
CA THR A 215 -20.17 -16.62 -24.20
C THR A 215 -18.79 -16.82 -23.56
N ASN A 216 -18.75 -17.53 -22.45
CA ASN A 216 -17.57 -17.71 -21.61
C ASN A 216 -17.14 -19.18 -21.66
N PRO A 217 -15.91 -19.54 -22.11
CA PRO A 217 -15.43 -20.91 -22.01
C PRO A 217 -14.55 -21.10 -20.76
N ASP A 218 -15.00 -22.03 -19.92
CA ASP A 218 -14.26 -22.93 -19.02
C ASP A 218 -13.18 -22.38 -18.06
N LEU A 219 -13.59 -22.24 -16.80
CA LEU A 219 -12.72 -22.26 -15.62
C LEU A 219 -12.47 -23.72 -15.18
N PRO A 220 -11.21 -24.12 -14.87
CA PRO A 220 -10.95 -25.45 -14.30
C PRO A 220 -11.43 -25.57 -12.85
N ALA A 221 -11.84 -26.79 -12.49
CA ALA A 221 -12.49 -27.19 -11.23
C ALA A 221 -11.63 -26.97 -9.96
N PRO A 222 -12.25 -26.79 -8.78
CA PRO A 222 -11.54 -26.48 -7.54
C PRO A 222 -10.85 -27.70 -6.95
N VAL A 223 -9.56 -27.58 -6.63
CA VAL A 223 -8.81 -28.60 -5.90
C VAL A 223 -8.68 -28.20 -4.43
N GLY A 224 -9.27 -29.03 -3.57
CA GLY A 224 -8.72 -29.43 -2.27
C GLY A 224 -8.70 -28.40 -1.12
N LYS A 225 -9.58 -28.60 -0.15
CA LYS A 225 -9.62 -27.90 1.15
C LYS A 225 -8.28 -27.96 1.89
N LEU A 226 -7.71 -26.81 2.23
CA LEU A 226 -6.69 -26.67 3.29
C LEU A 226 -7.18 -25.67 4.35
N LYS A 227 -7.18 -26.13 5.60
CA LYS A 227 -7.61 -25.37 6.78
C LYS A 227 -6.41 -24.68 7.46
N HIS A 228 -6.72 -23.49 8.01
CA HIS A 228 -6.15 -22.80 9.19
C HIS A 228 -5.01 -21.77 9.07
N THR A 229 -5.34 -20.58 9.62
CA THR A 229 -4.54 -19.46 10.20
C THR A 229 -4.02 -18.33 9.31
N VAL A 230 -4.23 -17.10 9.82
CA VAL A 230 -4.53 -15.90 9.03
C VAL A 230 -3.31 -15.06 8.61
N PHE A 231 -2.09 -15.21 9.15
CA PHE A 231 -0.92 -14.39 8.74
C PHE A 231 0.42 -15.14 8.80
N THR A 232 1.44 -14.64 8.09
CA THR A 232 2.83 -15.14 8.16
C THR A 232 3.80 -13.96 7.98
N VAL A 233 4.69 -13.76 8.96
CA VAL A 233 5.77 -12.76 8.93
C VAL A 233 7.10 -13.50 8.73
N TYR A 234 7.94 -13.03 7.82
CA TYR A 234 9.27 -13.60 7.58
C TYR A 234 10.35 -12.59 8.04
N SER A 235 11.09 -12.94 9.09
CA SER A 235 12.30 -12.24 9.56
C SER A 235 13.31 -13.29 10.02
N ASP A 236 14.57 -13.18 9.58
CA ASP A 236 15.70 -13.96 10.10
C ASP A 236 15.49 -15.50 10.10
N ASP A 237 15.08 -16.06 8.97
CA ASP A 237 15.04 -17.51 8.69
C ASP A 237 14.18 -18.38 9.63
N LYS A 238 13.23 -17.82 10.40
CA LYS A 238 12.21 -18.61 11.12
C LYS A 238 10.81 -17.98 11.04
N PRO A 239 9.75 -18.76 10.76
CA PRO A 239 8.38 -18.29 10.97
C PRO A 239 8.18 -18.05 12.48
N ARG A 240 7.79 -16.83 12.85
CA ARG A 240 7.45 -16.46 14.24
C ARG A 240 5.93 -16.34 14.41
N SER A 241 5.43 -16.64 15.61
CA SER A 241 4.03 -16.31 15.95
C SER A 241 3.83 -14.80 16.06
N LEU A 242 2.58 -14.35 15.97
CA LEU A 242 2.24 -12.94 16.17
C LEU A 242 2.67 -12.45 17.55
N GLU A 243 2.50 -13.27 18.59
CA GLU A 243 2.95 -12.93 19.94
C GLU A 243 4.47 -12.81 20.03
N GLU A 244 5.24 -13.68 19.36
CA GLU A 244 6.70 -13.60 19.34
C GLU A 244 7.22 -12.35 18.61
N PHE A 245 6.56 -11.98 17.50
CA PHE A 245 6.89 -10.76 16.76
C PHE A 245 6.54 -9.51 17.58
N ILE A 246 5.38 -9.47 18.23
CA ILE A 246 4.96 -8.38 19.12
C ILE A 246 5.84 -8.30 20.37
N ALA A 247 6.16 -9.43 21.03
CA ALA A 247 6.98 -9.48 22.24
C ALA A 247 8.42 -9.04 21.99
N SER A 248 8.98 -9.33 20.81
CA SER A 248 10.30 -8.83 20.40
C SER A 248 10.35 -7.31 20.17
N ARG A 249 9.21 -6.62 20.26
CA ARG A 249 9.06 -5.15 20.13
C ARG A 249 8.84 -4.45 21.48
N CYS A 250 8.77 -5.17 22.61
CA CYS A 250 8.77 -4.56 23.95
C CYS A 250 10.22 -4.25 24.38
N PRO A 251 10.50 -3.06 24.93
CA PRO A 251 11.77 -2.85 25.64
C PRO A 251 11.86 -3.83 26.81
N PRO A 252 13.07 -4.32 27.18
CA PRO A 252 13.20 -5.17 28.35
C PRO A 252 12.61 -4.45 29.56
N GLU A 253 11.78 -5.15 30.35
CA GLU A 253 11.34 -4.65 31.64
C GLU A 253 12.59 -4.25 32.43
N ASP A 254 12.55 -3.03 32.94
CA ASP A 254 13.61 -2.43 33.75
C ASP A 254 13.97 -3.43 34.85
N VAL A 255 15.16 -4.02 34.78
CA VAL A 255 15.67 -4.93 35.80
C VAL A 255 15.77 -4.09 37.06
N GLY A 256 14.79 -4.29 37.94
CA GLY A 256 14.64 -3.56 39.19
C GLY A 256 15.99 -3.35 39.84
N THR A 257 16.32 -2.07 40.02
CA THR A 257 17.45 -1.61 40.80
C THR A 257 17.39 -2.32 42.14
N LYS A 258 18.39 -3.16 42.42
CA LYS A 258 18.60 -3.69 43.76
C LYS A 258 18.68 -2.49 44.70
N ALA A 259 17.71 -2.39 45.60
CA ALA A 259 17.85 -1.60 46.81
C ALA A 259 19.03 -2.21 47.59
N GLU A 260 20.18 -1.55 47.55
CA GLU A 260 21.13 -1.61 48.64
C GLU A 260 20.56 -0.78 49.77
N ASP A 261 20.05 -1.47 50.80
CA ASP A 261 19.89 -0.89 52.12
C ASP A 261 20.31 -1.93 53.16
N LYS A 262 21.38 -1.57 53.87
CA LYS A 262 22.06 -2.16 55.05
C LYS A 262 23.16 -3.20 54.84
#